data_AF-R5YCD7-F1
#
_entry.id   AF-R5YCD7-F1
#
_cell.length_a   1.000
_cell.length_b   1.000
_cell.length_c   1.000
_cell.angle_alpha   90.00
_cell.angle_beta   90.00
_cell.angle_gamma   90.00
#
_symmetry.space_group_name_H-M   'P 1'
#
loop_
_entity.id
_entity.type
_entity.pdbx_description
1 polymer ?
#
loop_
_entity_poly.entity_id
_entity_poly.type
_entity_poly.pdbx_seq_one_letter_code
_entity_poly.pdbx_strand_id
1 'polypeptide(L)'
;METIRNYLETMFLKLPNTPEVYKAKNELWQMMEDKYTELKEEGKSENEAVGIVISEFGNLDELANDLGISQFVESQPMPQGKTLSLDQAKSYLADAGKSAYRTALGVMLCVLSVCGPIFFDAFTAFIRKKKIFWMHVACPLCSYSLALLLDYSSIPVYR
;
A
#
# COMPACT_ATOMS: atom_id res chain seq x y z
N MET A 1 -22.62 28.30 -30.66
CA MET A 1 -21.88 27.21 -31.34
C MET A 1 -20.63 26.71 -30.58
N GLU A 2 -19.87 27.57 -29.90
CA GLU A 2 -18.64 27.14 -29.18
C GLU A 2 -18.87 26.06 -28.11
N THR A 3 -20.04 26.05 -27.47
CA THR A 3 -20.37 25.11 -26.40
C THR A 3 -20.37 23.65 -26.86
N ILE A 4 -20.91 23.37 -28.05
CA ILE A 4 -20.95 22.01 -28.63
C ILE A 4 -19.52 21.53 -28.92
N ARG A 5 -18.68 22.43 -29.44
CA ARG A 5 -17.28 22.13 -29.77
C ARG A 5 -16.48 21.80 -28.53
N ASN A 6 -16.64 22.60 -27.47
CA ASN A 6 -15.97 22.36 -26.20
C ASN A 6 -16.40 21.01 -25.60
N TYR A 7 -17.69 20.68 -25.67
CA TYR A 7 -18.18 19.39 -25.18
C TYR A 7 -17.58 18.21 -25.97
N LEU A 8 -17.59 18.28 -27.30
CA LEU A 8 -16.97 17.28 -28.17
C LEU A 8 -15.47 17.11 -27.87
N GLU A 9 -14.74 18.21 -27.66
CA GLU A 9 -13.33 18.16 -27.27
C GLU A 9 -13.11 17.47 -25.92
N THR A 10 -13.97 17.72 -24.93
CA THR A 10 -13.88 17.04 -23.61
C THR A 10 -14.14 15.54 -23.69
N MET A 11 -15.01 15.08 -24.59
CA MET A 11 -15.25 13.64 -24.80
C MET A 11 -14.00 12.95 -25.37
N PHE A 12 -13.38 13.55 -26.39
CA PHE A 12 -12.20 12.96 -27.06
C PHE A 12 -10.88 13.22 -26.34
N LEU A 13 -10.87 13.98 -25.23
CA LEU A 13 -9.66 14.42 -24.53
C LEU A 13 -8.81 13.25 -24.02
N LYS A 14 -9.44 12.12 -23.70
CA LYS A 14 -8.76 10.92 -23.22
C LYS A 14 -8.26 10.02 -24.35
N LEU A 15 -8.67 10.22 -25.60
CA LEU A 15 -8.32 9.30 -26.69
C LEU A 15 -6.93 9.58 -27.29
N PRO A 16 -6.23 8.56 -27.83
CA PRO A 16 -4.98 8.76 -28.52
C PRO A 16 -5.20 9.52 -29.84
N ASN A 17 -4.22 10.32 -30.24
CA ASN A 17 -4.25 11.08 -31.50
C ASN A 17 -3.93 10.17 -32.70
N THR A 18 -4.85 9.27 -33.05
CA THR A 18 -4.78 8.43 -34.25
C THR A 18 -5.67 8.99 -35.35
N PRO A 19 -5.36 8.71 -36.64
CA PRO A 19 -6.18 9.18 -37.76
C PRO A 19 -7.62 8.66 -37.69
N GLU A 20 -7.85 7.48 -37.12
CA GLU A 20 -9.18 6.90 -36.93
C GLU A 20 -10.01 7.71 -35.92
N VAL A 21 -9.40 8.09 -34.79
CA VAL A 21 -10.05 8.92 -33.76
C VAL A 21 -10.39 10.31 -34.30
N TYR A 22 -9.51 10.89 -35.13
CA TYR A 22 -9.77 12.18 -35.75
C TYR A 22 -10.93 12.12 -36.76
N LYS A 23 -11.01 11.05 -37.55
CA LYS A 23 -12.10 10.82 -38.49
C LYS A 23 -13.44 10.69 -37.75
N ALA A 24 -13.47 9.86 -36.72
CA ALA A 24 -14.62 9.68 -35.83
C ALA A 24 -15.06 11.01 -35.19
N LYS A 25 -14.12 11.81 -34.66
CA LYS A 25 -14.40 13.14 -34.10
C LYS A 25 -15.09 14.06 -35.12
N ASN A 26 -14.62 14.06 -36.36
CA ASN A 26 -15.19 14.90 -37.42
C ASN A 26 -16.59 14.42 -37.86
N GLU A 27 -16.80 13.10 -37.95
CA GLU A 27 -18.11 12.52 -38.23
C GLU A 27 -19.13 12.87 -37.14
N LEU A 28 -18.75 12.72 -35.85
CA LEU A 28 -19.62 13.10 -34.74
C LEU A 28 -19.91 14.60 -34.72
N TRP A 29 -18.90 15.43 -35.01
CA TRP A 29 -19.08 16.87 -35.11
C TRP A 29 -20.15 17.25 -36.13
N GLN A 30 -20.12 16.65 -37.33
CA GLN A 30 -21.13 16.91 -38.36
C GLN A 30 -22.53 16.50 -37.91
N MET A 31 -22.68 15.32 -37.31
CA MET A 31 -23.99 14.88 -36.80
C MET A 31 -24.56 15.83 -35.73
N MET A 32 -23.71 16.35 -34.83
CA MET A 32 -24.13 17.31 -33.81
C MET A 32 -24.46 18.69 -34.40
N GLU A 33 -23.71 19.14 -35.40
CA GLU A 33 -23.93 20.41 -36.11
C GLU A 33 -25.23 20.39 -36.92
N ASP A 34 -25.51 19.28 -37.62
CA ASP A 34 -26.74 19.07 -38.36
C ASP A 34 -27.95 19.10 -37.41
N LYS A 35 -27.87 18.36 -36.28
CA LYS A 35 -28.93 18.37 -35.25
C LYS A 35 -29.13 19.73 -34.60
N TYR A 36 -28.05 20.44 -34.31
CA TYR A 36 -28.14 21.79 -33.77
C TYR A 36 -28.84 22.73 -34.75
N THR A 37 -28.52 22.65 -36.04
CA THR A 37 -29.12 23.49 -37.07
C THR A 37 -30.61 23.18 -37.25
N GLU A 38 -30.99 21.89 -37.25
CA GLU A 38 -32.39 21.45 -37.28
C GLU A 38 -33.19 22.06 -36.10
N LEU A 39 -32.67 21.95 -34.88
CA LEU A 39 -33.34 22.53 -33.69
C LEU A 39 -33.42 24.06 -33.75
N LYS A 40 -32.45 24.72 -34.37
CA LYS A 40 -32.48 26.18 -34.60
C LYS A 40 -33.55 26.56 -35.61
N GLU A 41 -33.75 25.77 -36.65
CA GLU A 41 -34.82 25.97 -37.64
C GLU A 41 -36.21 25.70 -37.05
N GLU A 42 -36.32 24.76 -36.11
CA GLU A 42 -37.54 24.54 -35.31
C GLU A 42 -37.87 25.70 -34.35
N GLY A 43 -36.98 26.68 -34.23
CA GLY A 43 -37.18 27.87 -33.40
C GLY A 43 -36.76 27.71 -31.94
N LYS A 44 -35.99 26.66 -31.60
CA LYS A 44 -35.43 26.48 -30.25
C LYS A 44 -34.37 27.53 -29.93
N SER A 45 -34.28 27.91 -28.66
CA SER A 45 -33.20 28.80 -28.21
C SER A 45 -31.85 28.11 -28.29
N GLU A 46 -30.75 28.86 -28.43
CA GLU A 46 -29.40 28.28 -28.56
C GLU A 46 -29.03 27.40 -27.36
N ASN A 47 -29.37 27.83 -26.14
CA ASN A 47 -29.12 27.06 -24.93
C ASN A 47 -29.95 25.78 -24.85
N GLU A 48 -31.18 25.80 -25.36
CA GLU A 48 -32.06 24.62 -25.40
C GLU A 48 -31.58 23.62 -26.46
N ALA A 49 -31.25 24.10 -27.66
CA ALA A 49 -30.72 23.27 -28.73
C ALA A 49 -29.42 22.56 -28.32
N VAL A 50 -28.50 23.29 -27.68
CA VAL A 50 -27.25 22.71 -27.14
C VAL A 50 -27.55 21.63 -26.09
N GLY A 51 -28.49 21.89 -25.17
CA GLY A 51 -28.86 20.92 -24.14
C GLY A 51 -29.43 19.63 -24.71
N ILE A 52 -30.29 19.73 -25.73
CA ILE A 52 -30.89 18.58 -26.41
C ILE A 52 -29.81 17.76 -27.12
N VAL A 53 -28.96 18.40 -27.93
CA VAL A 53 -27.87 17.72 -28.65
C VAL A 53 -26.95 16.97 -27.67
N ILE A 54 -26.53 17.62 -26.58
CA ILE A 54 -25.69 16.95 -25.57
C ILE A 54 -26.38 15.73 -24.95
N SER A 55 -27.68 15.82 -24.68
CA SER A 55 -28.43 14.71 -24.09
C SER A 55 -28.69 13.55 -25.05
N GLU A 56 -28.81 13.81 -26.34
CA GLU A 56 -29.13 12.80 -27.35
C GLU A 56 -27.91 11.99 -27.80
N PHE A 57 -26.75 12.65 -27.89
CA PHE A 57 -25.49 11.98 -28.23
C PHE A 57 -24.81 11.30 -27.03
N GLY A 58 -25.14 11.70 -25.80
CA GLY A 58 -24.75 10.95 -24.60
C GLY A 58 -23.24 10.79 -24.39
N ASN A 59 -22.82 9.62 -23.95
CA ASN A 59 -21.40 9.32 -23.65
C ASN A 59 -20.67 8.75 -24.87
N LEU A 60 -19.38 9.05 -25.00
CA LEU A 60 -18.52 8.55 -26.06
C LEU A 60 -18.48 7.02 -26.13
N ASP A 61 -18.63 6.32 -25.00
CA ASP A 61 -18.61 4.85 -24.94
C ASP A 61 -19.76 4.20 -25.74
N GLU A 62 -20.92 4.86 -25.81
CA GLU A 62 -22.07 4.38 -26.58
C GLU A 62 -21.84 4.60 -28.08
N LEU A 63 -21.36 5.80 -28.43
CA LEU A 63 -21.04 6.18 -29.81
C LEU A 63 -19.78 5.50 -30.36
N ALA A 64 -18.89 5.01 -29.50
CA ALA A 64 -17.63 4.40 -29.91
C ALA A 64 -17.81 3.18 -30.82
N ASN A 65 -18.88 2.41 -30.57
CA ASN A 65 -19.23 1.24 -31.36
C ASN A 65 -19.68 1.62 -32.77
N ASP A 66 -20.50 2.66 -32.88
CA ASP A 66 -21.01 3.13 -34.17
C ASP A 66 -19.92 3.80 -35.01
N LEU A 67 -19.00 4.50 -34.35
CA LEU A 67 -17.87 5.18 -35.00
C LEU A 67 -16.65 4.28 -35.22
N GLY A 68 -16.70 3.01 -34.80
CA GLY A 68 -15.61 2.04 -34.96
C GLY A 68 -14.35 2.37 -34.15
N ILE A 69 -14.46 3.21 -33.12
CA ILE A 69 -13.36 3.60 -32.22
C ILE A 69 -13.40 2.86 -30.87
N SER A 70 -14.27 1.86 -30.70
CA SER A 70 -14.37 1.05 -29.47
C SER A 70 -13.02 0.53 -29.01
N GLN A 71 -12.18 0.10 -29.95
CA GLN A 71 -10.83 -0.37 -29.66
C GLN A 71 -9.95 0.70 -29.01
N PHE A 72 -10.13 1.99 -29.33
CA PHE A 72 -9.34 3.11 -28.79
C PHE A 72 -9.89 3.64 -27.46
N VAL A 73 -11.21 3.59 -27.31
CA VAL A 73 -11.90 3.93 -26.05
C VAL A 73 -11.58 2.88 -24.98
N GLU A 74 -11.56 1.61 -25.37
CA GLU A 74 -11.22 0.50 -24.48
C GLU A 74 -9.70 0.33 -24.26
N SER A 75 -8.86 0.77 -25.21
CA SER A 75 -7.39 0.72 -25.07
C SER A 75 -6.78 1.93 -24.38
N GLN A 76 -7.60 2.88 -23.89
CA GLN A 76 -7.13 3.68 -22.77
C GLN A 76 -6.77 2.72 -21.63
N PRO A 77 -5.56 2.80 -21.05
CA PRO A 77 -5.20 2.07 -19.86
C PRO A 77 -5.90 2.72 -18.67
N MET A 78 -7.24 2.71 -18.68
CA MET A 78 -7.91 2.30 -17.47
C MET A 78 -7.20 1.00 -17.08
N PRO A 79 -6.88 0.75 -15.81
CA PRO A 79 -6.65 -0.62 -15.40
C PRO A 79 -8.01 -1.31 -15.62
N GLN A 80 -8.33 -1.65 -16.88
CA GLN A 80 -9.10 -2.80 -17.28
C GLN A 80 -8.70 -3.79 -16.24
N GLY A 81 -9.66 -4.14 -15.38
CA GLY A 81 -9.46 -5.12 -14.35
C GLY A 81 -8.86 -6.30 -15.07
N LYS A 82 -7.52 -6.39 -15.04
CA LYS A 82 -6.75 -7.48 -15.59
C LYS A 82 -7.40 -8.60 -14.85
N THR A 83 -8.22 -9.37 -15.54
CA THR A 83 -8.96 -10.45 -14.90
C THR A 83 -7.85 -11.30 -14.33
N LEU A 84 -7.56 -11.09 -13.05
CA LEU A 84 -6.40 -11.65 -12.40
C LEU A 84 -6.78 -13.10 -12.38
N SER A 85 -6.20 -13.87 -13.30
CA SER A 85 -6.30 -15.32 -13.27
C SER A 85 -6.03 -15.75 -11.84
N LEU A 86 -6.80 -16.70 -11.32
CA LEU A 86 -6.63 -17.15 -9.93
C LEU A 86 -5.17 -17.51 -9.62
N ASP A 87 -4.41 -17.93 -10.64
CA ASP A 87 -2.96 -18.13 -10.56
C ASP A 87 -2.17 -16.85 -10.26
N GLN A 88 -2.46 -15.74 -10.94
CA GLN A 88 -1.79 -14.46 -10.67
C GLN A 88 -2.13 -13.96 -9.27
N ALA A 89 -3.41 -13.98 -8.88
CA ALA A 89 -3.82 -13.56 -7.53
C ALA A 89 -3.12 -14.36 -6.43
N LYS A 90 -3.00 -15.69 -6.58
CA LYS A 90 -2.26 -16.55 -5.64
C LYS A 90 -0.77 -16.22 -5.58
N SER A 91 -0.13 -16.01 -6.74
CA SER A 91 1.29 -15.64 -6.78
C SER A 91 1.57 -14.30 -6.08
N TYR A 92 0.71 -13.29 -6.28
CA TYR A 92 0.85 -12.00 -5.60
C TYR A 92 0.67 -12.09 -4.08
N LEU A 93 -0.29 -12.88 -3.60
CA LEU A 93 -0.47 -13.11 -2.15
C LEU A 93 0.75 -13.82 -1.54
N ALA A 94 1.31 -14.81 -2.24
CA ALA A 94 2.50 -15.52 -1.80
C ALA A 94 3.74 -14.62 -1.75
N ASP A 95 3.91 -13.75 -2.75
CA ASP A 95 5.05 -12.82 -2.82
C ASP A 95 4.92 -11.66 -1.83
N ALA A 96 3.70 -11.14 -1.63
CA ALA A 96 3.42 -10.12 -0.63
C ALA A 96 3.76 -10.61 0.79
N GLY A 97 3.42 -11.87 1.11
CA GLY A 97 3.76 -12.49 2.39
C GLY A 97 5.27 -12.59 2.65
N LYS A 98 6.05 -13.00 1.63
CA LYS A 98 7.52 -13.10 1.73
C LYS A 98 8.18 -11.72 1.87
N SER A 99 7.67 -10.72 1.17
CA SER A 99 8.19 -9.34 1.26
C SER A 99 7.96 -8.77 2.66
N ALA A 100 6.75 -8.92 3.21
CA ALA A 100 6.43 -8.51 4.57
C ALA A 100 7.34 -9.18 5.62
N TYR A 101 7.62 -10.48 5.46
CA TYR A 101 8.51 -11.21 6.34
C TYR A 101 9.95 -10.66 6.33
N ARG A 102 10.49 -10.31 5.14
CA ARG A 102 11.85 -9.72 5.03
C ARG A 102 11.94 -8.35 5.69
N THR A 103 10.92 -7.52 5.54
CA THR A 103 10.85 -6.21 6.20
C THR A 103 10.73 -6.35 7.72
N ALA A 104 9.86 -7.25 8.20
CA ALA A 104 9.69 -7.52 9.62
C ALA A 104 10.98 -8.05 10.28
N LEU A 105 11.70 -8.95 9.60
CA LEU A 105 12.99 -9.45 10.07
C LEU A 105 14.01 -8.32 10.24
N GLY A 106 14.04 -7.38 9.30
CA GLY A 106 14.91 -6.20 9.37
C GLY A 106 14.57 -5.31 10.57
N VAL A 107 13.29 -4.98 10.76
CA VAL A 107 12.85 -4.16 11.90
C VAL A 107 13.15 -4.84 13.24
N MET A 108 12.95 -6.15 13.34
CA MET A 108 13.28 -6.92 14.54
C MET A 108 14.77 -6.83 14.90
N LEU A 109 15.66 -6.93 13.91
CA LEU A 109 17.11 -6.82 14.10
C LEU A 109 17.51 -5.41 14.58
N CYS A 110 16.88 -4.36 14.06
CA CYS A 110 17.10 -2.98 14.52
C CYS A 110 16.68 -2.79 15.98
N VAL A 111 15.50 -3.31 16.36
CA VAL A 111 15.02 -3.23 17.75
C VAL A 111 15.93 -4.00 18.69
N LEU A 112 16.35 -5.22 18.33
CA LEU A 112 17.28 -6.02 19.11
C LEU A 112 18.65 -5.36 19.27
N SER A 113 19.12 -4.62 18.27
CA SER A 113 20.40 -3.89 18.34
C SER A 113 20.39 -2.82 19.43
N VAL A 114 19.29 -2.07 19.58
CA VAL A 114 19.19 -0.97 20.55
C VAL A 114 18.76 -1.47 21.93
N CYS A 115 17.82 -2.43 21.98
CA CYS A 115 17.32 -2.99 23.24
C CYS A 115 18.27 -4.02 23.85
N GLY A 116 19.08 -4.71 23.04
CA GLY A 116 20.05 -5.72 23.46
C GLY A 116 20.96 -5.28 24.61
N PRO A 117 21.69 -4.15 24.50
CA PRO A 117 22.57 -3.70 25.59
C PRO A 117 21.81 -3.33 26.88
N ILE A 118 20.59 -2.80 26.78
CA ILE A 118 19.77 -2.43 27.94
C ILE A 118 19.26 -3.70 28.66
N PHE A 119 18.77 -4.69 27.91
CA PHE A 119 18.37 -5.97 28.46
C PHE A 119 19.56 -6.77 29.01
N PHE A 120 20.71 -6.73 28.32
CA PHE A 120 21.91 -7.43 28.75
C PHE A 120 22.50 -6.83 30.03
N ASP A 121 22.45 -5.51 30.21
CA ASP A 121 22.88 -4.86 31.46
C ASP A 121 21.94 -5.23 32.63
N ALA A 122 20.61 -5.21 32.41
CA ALA A 122 19.64 -5.66 33.42
C ALA A 122 19.79 -7.15 33.77
N PHE A 123 20.03 -8.00 32.77
CA PHE A 123 20.22 -9.44 32.95
C PHE A 123 21.56 -9.78 33.63
N THR A 124 22.65 -9.10 33.26
CA THR A 124 23.95 -9.28 33.93
C THR A 124 23.94 -8.72 35.36
N ALA A 125 23.19 -7.66 35.65
CA ALA A 125 22.95 -7.19 37.01
C ALA A 125 22.19 -8.23 37.86
N PHE A 126 21.19 -8.89 37.29
CA PHE A 126 20.46 -9.99 37.94
C PHE A 126 21.36 -11.22 38.16
N ILE A 127 22.19 -11.59 37.18
CA ILE A 127 23.18 -12.67 37.33
C ILE A 127 24.25 -12.31 38.35
N ARG A 128 24.76 -11.07 38.41
CA ARG A 128 25.70 -10.62 39.45
C ARG A 128 25.09 -10.74 40.85
N LYS A 129 23.82 -10.34 41.04
CA LYS A 129 23.13 -10.55 42.32
C LYS A 129 23.02 -12.03 42.67
N LYS A 130 22.71 -12.90 41.71
CA LYS A 130 22.62 -14.36 41.93
C LYS A 130 23.99 -15.00 42.22
N LYS A 131 25.06 -14.51 41.59
CA LYS A 131 26.46 -14.99 41.78
C LYS A 131 27.06 -14.49 43.10
N ILE A 132 26.81 -13.25 43.52
CA ILE A 132 27.18 -12.71 44.84
C ILE A 132 26.39 -13.39 45.96
N PHE A 133 25.10 -13.68 45.74
CA PHE A 133 24.28 -14.46 46.67
C PHE A 133 24.81 -15.90 46.81
N TRP A 134 25.15 -16.57 45.71
CA TRP A 134 25.79 -17.90 45.77
C TRP A 134 27.20 -17.87 46.39
N MET A 135 27.99 -16.81 46.20
CA MET A 135 29.31 -16.66 46.81
C MET A 135 29.23 -16.50 48.34
N HIS A 136 28.25 -15.73 48.85
CA HIS A 136 28.05 -15.56 50.28
C HIS A 136 27.35 -16.75 50.96
N VAL A 137 26.45 -17.45 50.26
CA VAL A 137 25.74 -18.62 50.80
C VAL A 137 26.62 -19.89 50.79
N ALA A 138 27.60 -20.00 49.89
CA ALA A 138 28.54 -21.13 49.88
C ALA A 138 29.72 -20.98 50.87
N CYS A 139 30.01 -19.77 51.35
CA CYS A 139 31.12 -19.48 52.26
C CYS A 139 30.70 -19.13 53.71
N PRO A 140 29.85 -19.93 54.38
CA PRO A 140 29.93 -20.06 55.84
C PRO A 140 30.65 -21.35 56.25
N LEU A 141 30.58 -22.41 55.43
CA LEU A 141 31.06 -23.75 55.82
C LEU A 141 32.58 -23.85 55.93
N CYS A 142 33.35 -22.99 55.25
CA CYS A 142 34.82 -23.01 55.34
C CYS A 142 35.36 -22.26 56.58
N SER A 143 34.61 -21.27 57.10
CA SER A 143 35.06 -20.47 58.26
C SER A 143 34.75 -21.16 59.60
N TYR A 144 33.66 -21.93 59.69
CA TYR A 144 33.32 -22.65 60.93
C TYR A 144 34.22 -23.86 61.22
N SER A 145 34.82 -24.48 60.18
CA SER A 145 35.68 -25.66 60.37
C SER A 145 37.06 -25.30 60.95
N LEU A 146 37.59 -24.10 60.66
CA LEU A 146 38.87 -23.64 61.24
C LEU A 146 38.74 -23.13 62.68
N ALA A 147 37.56 -22.59 63.06
CA ALA A 147 37.30 -22.10 64.42
C ALA A 147 37.18 -23.24 65.45
N LEU A 148 36.61 -24.39 65.06
CA LEU A 148 36.48 -25.55 65.96
C LEU A 148 37.82 -26.27 66.24
N LEU A 149 38.83 -26.13 65.37
CA LEU A 149 40.16 -26.71 65.59
C LEU A 149 41.07 -25.85 66.49
N LEU A 150 40.82 -24.54 66.59
CA LEU A 150 41.59 -23.65 67.47
C LEU A 150 41.01 -23.55 68.89
N ASP A 151 39.73 -23.89 69.10
CA ASP A 151 39.11 -23.88 70.43
C ASP A 151 39.41 -25.16 71.25
N TYR A 152 39.65 -26.31 70.58
CA TYR A 152 39.99 -27.58 71.27
C TYR A 152 41.40 -27.57 71.92
N SER A 153 42.29 -26.66 71.51
CA SER A 153 43.65 -26.57 72.06
C SER A 153 43.76 -25.77 73.37
N SER A 154 42.71 -25.07 73.81
CA SER A 154 42.78 -24.13 74.93
C SER A 154 41.85 -24.49 76.09
N ILE A 155 41.67 -25.78 76.36
CA ILE A 155 41.05 -26.27 77.61
C ILE A 155 42.13 -26.21 78.71
N PRO A 156 42.00 -25.36 79.75
CA PRO A 156 42.93 -25.35 80.86
C PRO A 156 42.69 -26.56 81.75
N VAL A 157 43.60 -27.54 81.71
CA VAL A 157 43.64 -28.64 82.68
C VAL A 157 44.26 -28.13 83.97
N TYR A 158 43.44 -28.16 85.02
CA TYR A 158 43.79 -28.11 86.44
C TYR A 158 45.07 -28.90 86.76
N ARG A 159 46.08 -28.21 87.31
CA ARG A 159 46.86 -28.64 88.47
C ARG A 159 47.67 -27.46 89.02
#